data_AF-A0A5K1DH82-F1
#
_entry.id   AF-A0A5K1DH82-F1
#
_cell.length_a   1.000
_cell.length_b   1.000
_cell.length_c   1.000
_cell.angle_alpha   90.00
_cell.angle_beta   90.00
_cell.angle_gamma   90.00
#
_symmetry.space_group_name_H-M   'P 1'
#
loop_
_entity.id
_entity.type
_entity.pdbx_description
1 polymer ?
#
loop_
_entity_poly.entity_id
_entity_poly.type
_entity_poly.pdbx_seq_one_letter_code
_entity_poly.pdbx_strand_id
1 'polypeptide(L)'
;MVPTPSSMKELSLVHREDNPDFALRKVPGLVGLGHGPLSLVKQIGSSIDDKFAYCLPPYRNENNSVGQLKFGDDADFSGTEEVQETPMASDGGEGSFYVLILTNISVGNSRLNIQFAGAQTTALLGDARSIIIDSGTSLTFLAKDVYGQVANAVANVINR
;
A
#
# COMPACT_ATOMS: atom_id res chain seq x y z
N MET A 1 18.66 21.15 -16.56
CA MET A 1 19.58 20.00 -16.67
C MET A 1 18.68 18.78 -16.72
N VAL A 2 18.64 18.03 -17.83
CA VAL A 2 17.80 16.81 -17.91
C VAL A 2 18.58 15.70 -17.21
N PRO A 3 18.02 14.97 -16.23
CA PRO A 3 18.71 13.85 -15.61
C PRO A 3 19.02 12.80 -16.68
N THR A 4 20.29 12.42 -16.80
CA THR A 4 20.70 11.27 -17.60
C THR A 4 20.10 10.00 -17.02
N PRO A 5 19.55 9.07 -17.83
CA PRO A 5 19.09 7.78 -17.33
C PRO A 5 20.25 7.05 -16.66
N SER A 6 20.16 6.85 -15.34
CA SER A 6 21.10 6.01 -14.61
C SER A 6 20.76 4.55 -14.85
N SER A 7 21.63 3.80 -15.52
CA SER A 7 21.48 2.35 -15.64
C SER A 7 21.79 1.67 -14.31
N MET A 8 20.87 0.81 -13.85
CA MET A 8 21.08 -0.03 -12.67
C MET A 8 22.06 -1.15 -13.02
N LYS A 9 23.15 -1.27 -12.25
CA LYS A 9 24.23 -2.22 -12.55
C LYS A 9 24.02 -3.60 -11.90
N GLU A 10 23.38 -3.62 -10.74
CA GLU A 10 23.16 -4.84 -9.97
C GLU A 10 21.75 -4.82 -9.37
N LEU A 11 20.98 -5.88 -9.65
CA LEU A 11 19.64 -6.10 -9.12
C LEU A 11 19.54 -7.57 -8.70
N SER A 12 19.29 -7.80 -7.43
CA SER A 12 18.98 -9.11 -6.87
C SER A 12 17.52 -9.46 -7.17
N LEU A 13 17.33 -10.60 -7.83
CA LEU A 13 16.02 -11.14 -8.18
C LEU A 13 15.84 -12.51 -7.53
N VAL A 14 14.63 -12.79 -7.07
CA VAL A 14 14.27 -14.11 -6.53
C VAL A 14 13.57 -14.90 -7.62
N HIS A 15 14.12 -16.06 -7.96
CA HIS A 15 13.45 -17.02 -8.83
C HIS A 15 12.51 -17.90 -8.00
N ARG A 16 11.27 -18.06 -8.45
CA ARG A 16 10.28 -18.92 -7.81
C ARG A 16 9.81 -19.97 -8.81
N GLU A 17 10.14 -21.24 -8.54
CA GLU A 17 9.67 -22.39 -9.31
C GLU A 17 8.29 -22.83 -8.78
N ASP A 18 7.21 -22.19 -9.22
CA ASP A 18 5.84 -22.61 -8.87
C ASP A 18 4.91 -22.60 -10.10
N ASN A 19 3.89 -23.46 -10.05
CA ASN A 19 2.77 -23.51 -10.99
C ASN A 19 2.14 -22.11 -11.11
N PRO A 20 1.97 -21.53 -12.32
CA PRO A 20 1.67 -20.11 -12.47
C PRO A 20 0.41 -19.74 -11.69
N ASP A 21 0.58 -18.81 -10.74
CA ASP A 21 -0.52 -18.11 -10.11
C ASP A 21 -1.45 -17.59 -11.23
N PHE A 22 -2.74 -17.89 -11.13
CA PHE A 22 -3.71 -17.57 -12.17
C PHE A 22 -3.70 -16.07 -12.50
N ALA A 23 -3.39 -15.23 -11.51
CA ALA A 23 -3.27 -13.78 -11.66
C ALA A 23 -2.04 -13.32 -12.47
N LEU A 24 -0.99 -14.14 -12.59
CA LEU A 24 0.31 -13.76 -13.18
C LEU A 24 0.61 -14.42 -14.53
N ARG A 25 -0.33 -15.16 -15.12
CA ARG A 25 -0.12 -15.90 -16.38
C ARG A 25 0.40 -15.07 -17.57
N LYS A 26 0.31 -13.74 -17.51
CA LYS A 26 0.81 -12.81 -18.54
C LYS A 26 1.95 -11.91 -18.08
N VAL A 27 2.46 -12.08 -16.86
CA VAL A 27 3.52 -11.23 -16.29
C VAL A 27 4.73 -12.11 -15.96
N PRO A 28 5.95 -11.75 -16.40
CA PRO A 28 7.14 -12.57 -16.18
C PRO A 28 7.64 -12.57 -14.72
N GLY A 29 7.08 -11.72 -13.84
CA GLY A 29 7.49 -11.62 -12.45
C GLY A 29 6.77 -10.53 -11.68
N LEU A 30 7.21 -10.30 -10.45
CA LEU A 30 6.68 -9.28 -9.53
C LEU A 30 7.81 -8.33 -9.11
N VAL A 31 7.48 -7.05 -8.99
CA VAL A 31 8.38 -6.04 -8.43
C VAL A 31 7.98 -5.80 -6.97
N GLY A 32 8.85 -6.19 -6.03
CA GLY A 32 8.63 -5.96 -4.61
C GLY A 32 8.98 -4.52 -4.22
N LEU A 33 8.00 -3.76 -3.74
CA LEU A 33 8.18 -2.37 -3.27
C LEU A 33 8.24 -2.24 -1.74
N GLY A 34 8.24 -3.34 -0.99
CA GLY A 34 8.21 -3.34 0.48
C GLY A 34 9.46 -2.75 1.15
N HIS A 35 9.48 -2.74 2.48
CA HIS A 35 10.62 -2.29 3.30
C HIS A 35 11.74 -3.33 3.49
N GLY A 36 11.52 -4.57 3.04
CA GLY A 36 12.49 -5.66 3.20
C GLY A 36 13.77 -5.44 2.38
N PRO A 37 14.91 -6.04 2.80
CA PRO A 37 16.22 -5.78 2.20
C PRO A 37 16.34 -6.18 0.72
N LEU A 38 15.50 -7.11 0.25
CA LEU A 38 15.47 -7.54 -1.15
C LEU A 38 14.46 -6.75 -2.00
N SER A 39 13.76 -5.76 -1.44
CA SER A 39 12.84 -4.94 -2.25
C SER A 39 13.60 -4.05 -3.23
N LEU A 40 12.95 -3.69 -4.34
CA LEU A 40 13.54 -2.75 -5.30
C LEU A 40 13.91 -1.44 -4.61
N VAL A 41 13.03 -0.93 -3.75
CA VAL A 41 13.21 0.34 -3.02
C VAL A 41 14.50 0.30 -2.19
N LYS A 42 14.74 -0.78 -1.44
CA LYS A 42 15.97 -0.93 -0.64
C LYS A 42 17.22 -1.18 -1.48
N GLN A 43 17.09 -1.92 -2.57
CA GLN A 43 18.22 -2.20 -3.46
C GLN A 43 18.75 -0.94 -4.17
N ILE A 44 17.87 0.01 -4.52
CA ILE A 44 18.26 1.29 -5.13
C ILE A 44 18.22 2.46 -4.14
N GLY A 45 18.01 2.18 -2.85
CA GLY A 45 17.69 3.16 -1.81
C GLY A 45 18.66 4.33 -1.74
N SER A 46 19.96 4.07 -1.87
CA SER A 46 21.02 5.10 -1.87
C SER A 46 20.90 6.14 -2.98
N SER A 47 20.17 5.84 -4.07
CA SER A 47 19.98 6.73 -5.21
C SER A 47 18.63 7.44 -5.19
N ILE A 48 17.70 6.99 -4.33
CA ILE A 48 16.31 7.45 -4.33
C ILE A 48 15.85 7.85 -2.92
N ASP A 49 16.74 7.88 -1.93
CA ASP A 49 16.46 8.12 -0.51
C ASP A 49 15.33 7.23 0.04
N ASP A 50 15.28 5.96 -0.38
CA ASP A 50 14.18 5.02 -0.10
C ASP A 50 12.76 5.55 -0.44
N LYS A 51 12.67 6.60 -1.27
CA LYS A 51 11.44 7.34 -1.57
C LYS A 51 10.87 6.91 -2.91
N PHE A 52 9.59 6.58 -2.91
CA PHE A 52 8.83 6.29 -4.12
C PHE A 52 7.39 6.74 -3.96
N ALA A 53 6.71 6.98 -5.08
CA ALA A 53 5.31 7.33 -5.11
C ALA A 53 4.63 6.63 -6.29
N TYR A 54 3.38 6.19 -6.11
CA TYR A 54 2.61 5.59 -7.18
C TYR A 54 1.23 6.23 -7.33
N CYS A 55 0.76 6.28 -8.57
CA CYS A 55 -0.61 6.61 -8.93
C CYS A 55 -1.18 5.43 -9.73
N LEU A 56 -2.09 4.67 -9.12
CA LEU A 56 -2.72 3.52 -9.75
C LEU A 56 -3.93 3.96 -10.57
N PRO A 57 -4.12 3.43 -11.80
CA PRO A 57 -5.33 3.67 -12.56
C PRO A 57 -6.54 3.01 -11.87
N PRO A 58 -7.77 3.51 -12.12
CA PRO A 58 -8.97 2.91 -11.55
C PRO A 58 -9.16 1.47 -12.02
N TYR A 59 -9.77 0.62 -11.18
CA TYR A 59 -9.90 -0.83 -11.43
C TYR A 59 -10.46 -1.19 -12.83
N ARG A 60 -11.50 -0.48 -13.29
CA ARG A 60 -12.09 -0.74 -14.62
C ARG A 60 -11.30 -0.15 -15.78
N ASN A 61 -10.50 0.87 -15.50
CA ASN A 61 -9.66 1.61 -16.44
C ASN A 61 -10.24 1.80 -17.85
N GLU A 62 -11.51 2.23 -17.95
CA GLU A 62 -12.27 2.28 -19.21
C GLU A 62 -11.63 3.20 -20.26
N ASN A 63 -10.84 4.19 -19.81
CA ASN A 63 -10.13 5.14 -20.66
C ASN A 63 -8.67 4.71 -20.96
N ASN A 64 -8.26 3.49 -20.60
CA ASN A 64 -6.88 3.01 -20.73
C ASN A 64 -5.84 3.98 -20.13
N SER A 65 -6.17 4.59 -19.00
CA SER A 65 -5.27 5.49 -18.29
C SER A 65 -4.02 4.75 -17.81
N VAL A 66 -2.87 5.42 -17.89
CA VAL A 66 -1.57 4.86 -17.52
C VAL A 66 -1.25 5.29 -16.10
N GLY A 67 -0.97 4.33 -15.23
CA GLY A 67 -0.45 4.60 -13.89
C GLY A 67 0.99 5.09 -13.93
N GLN A 68 1.45 5.67 -12.83
CA GLN A 68 2.83 6.15 -12.70
C GLN A 68 3.46 5.57 -11.44
N LEU A 69 4.74 5.24 -11.53
CA LEU A 69 5.62 4.91 -10.41
C LEU A 69 6.85 5.79 -10.54
N LYS A 70 7.09 6.61 -9.52
CA LYS A 70 8.19 7.57 -9.46
C LYS A 70 9.07 7.27 -8.26
N PHE A 71 10.34 7.63 -8.33
CA PHE A 71 11.35 7.36 -7.30
C PHE A 71 12.18 8.61 -7.01
N GLY A 72 12.75 8.70 -5.82
CA GLY A 72 13.68 9.78 -5.46
C GLY A 72 13.00 11.13 -5.47
N ASP A 73 13.73 12.17 -5.86
CA ASP A 73 13.23 13.55 -5.87
C ASP A 73 12.04 13.78 -6.80
N ASP A 74 11.86 12.92 -7.80
CA ASP A 74 10.71 12.94 -8.69
C ASP A 74 9.47 12.28 -8.06
N ALA A 75 9.55 11.70 -6.87
CA ALA A 75 8.45 11.05 -6.15
C ALA A 75 7.41 12.04 -5.58
N ASP A 76 7.12 13.10 -6.34
CA ASP A 76 6.06 14.05 -6.10
C ASP A 76 5.05 13.99 -7.26
N PHE A 77 3.77 14.02 -6.91
CA PHE A 77 2.68 14.17 -7.86
C PHE A 77 2.09 15.56 -7.67
N SER A 78 2.40 16.45 -8.61
CA SER A 78 1.77 17.77 -8.68
C SER A 78 0.25 17.62 -8.88
N GLY A 79 -0.53 17.88 -7.83
CA GLY A 79 -1.99 17.89 -7.83
C GLY A 79 -2.55 19.26 -7.40
N THR A 80 -3.87 19.40 -7.41
CA THR A 80 -4.54 20.60 -6.87
C THR A 80 -4.56 20.63 -5.35
N GLU A 81 -4.42 19.46 -4.72
CA GLU A 81 -4.45 19.27 -3.27
C GLU A 81 -3.04 19.03 -2.72
N GLU A 82 -2.80 19.52 -1.52
CA GLU A 82 -1.56 19.31 -0.79
C GLU A 82 -1.46 17.85 -0.29
N VAL A 83 -0.29 17.23 -0.49
CA VAL A 83 0.00 15.87 0.00
C VAL A 83 -0.11 15.86 1.52
N GLN A 84 -0.88 14.93 2.05
CA GLN A 84 -1.02 14.74 3.50
C GLN A 84 -0.05 13.67 3.98
N GLU A 85 0.66 13.96 5.07
CA GLU A 85 1.64 13.05 5.65
C GLU A 85 1.10 12.41 6.94
N THR A 86 1.49 11.16 7.16
CA THR A 86 1.27 10.46 8.42
C THR A 86 2.50 9.62 8.75
N PRO A 87 2.94 9.60 10.01
CA PRO A 87 4.05 8.73 10.41
C PRO A 87 3.74 7.26 10.13
N MET A 88 4.71 6.54 9.59
CA MET A 88 4.65 5.09 9.50
C MET A 88 4.84 4.46 10.88
N ALA A 89 4.06 3.42 11.16
CA ALA A 89 4.22 2.62 12.35
C ALA A 89 5.43 1.68 12.20
N SER A 90 6.07 1.34 13.33
CA SER A 90 7.05 0.26 13.34
C SER A 90 6.34 -1.07 13.09
N ASP A 91 6.90 -1.89 12.21
CA ASP A 91 6.42 -3.23 11.85
C ASP A 91 6.96 -4.33 12.78
N GLY A 92 7.39 -3.96 13.99
CA GLY A 92 7.99 -4.91 14.94
C GLY A 92 9.39 -5.41 14.54
N GLY A 93 9.99 -4.89 13.46
CA GLY A 93 11.40 -5.13 13.09
C GLY A 93 11.64 -6.29 12.12
N GLU A 94 10.61 -7.03 11.72
CA GLU A 94 10.72 -8.17 10.78
C GLU A 94 9.79 -8.07 9.56
N GLY A 95 9.05 -6.95 9.43
CA GLY A 95 8.08 -6.77 8.36
C GLY A 95 8.70 -6.27 7.04
N SER A 96 7.98 -6.49 5.94
CA SER A 96 8.23 -5.83 4.65
C SER A 96 7.11 -4.85 4.28
N PHE A 97 6.11 -4.71 5.14
CA PHE A 97 4.90 -3.94 4.87
C PHE A 97 5.07 -2.47 5.23
N TYR A 98 4.29 -1.62 4.57
CA TYR A 98 4.07 -0.24 4.99
C TYR A 98 2.90 -0.23 5.96
N VAL A 99 3.18 0.02 7.23
CA VAL A 99 2.18 -0.03 8.32
C VAL A 99 1.83 1.39 8.76
N LEU A 100 0.54 1.66 8.92
CA LEU A 100 0.02 2.90 9.51
C LEU A 100 -0.86 2.58 10.73
N ILE A 101 -1.09 3.58 11.59
CA ILE A 101 -2.03 3.48 12.70
C ILE A 101 -3.37 4.09 12.29
N LEU A 102 -4.41 3.26 12.19
CA LEU A 102 -5.76 3.71 11.91
C LEU A 102 -6.42 4.28 13.17
N THR A 103 -6.69 5.58 13.18
CA THR A 103 -7.29 6.25 14.34
C THR A 103 -8.82 6.14 14.36
N ASN A 104 -9.46 6.16 13.18
CA ASN A 104 -10.91 6.08 13.05
C ASN A 104 -11.35 5.86 11.59
N ILE A 105 -12.63 5.53 11.40
CA ILE A 105 -13.29 5.53 10.08
C ILE A 105 -14.56 6.36 10.20
N SER A 106 -14.81 7.23 9.23
CA SER A 106 -16.05 8.00 9.12
C SER A 106 -16.84 7.52 7.92
N VAL A 107 -18.17 7.48 8.03
CA VAL A 107 -19.10 7.19 6.93
C VAL A 107 -20.07 8.35 6.81
N GLY A 108 -20.03 9.05 5.67
CA GLY A 108 -20.66 10.37 5.53
C GLY A 108 -20.15 11.33 6.60
N ASN A 109 -21.07 12.01 7.30
CA ASN A 109 -20.72 12.94 8.38
C ASN A 109 -20.63 12.26 9.77
N SER A 110 -20.64 10.92 9.83
CA SER A 110 -20.65 10.17 11.09
C SER A 110 -19.33 9.47 11.33
N ARG A 111 -18.61 9.91 12.37
CA ARG A 111 -17.40 9.24 12.88
C ARG A 111 -17.79 7.98 13.65
N LEU A 112 -17.18 6.83 13.34
CA LEU A 112 -17.52 5.56 13.98
C LEU A 112 -16.72 5.37 15.27
N ASN A 113 -17.38 4.87 16.32
CA ASN A 113 -16.70 4.50 17.56
C ASN A 113 -16.13 3.08 17.46
N ILE A 114 -15.12 2.90 16.61
CA ILE A 114 -14.52 1.59 16.33
C ILE A 114 -13.84 1.08 17.60
N GLN A 115 -14.38 -0.01 18.12
CA GLN A 115 -13.68 -0.84 19.09
C GLN A 115 -12.74 -1.77 18.33
N PHE A 116 -11.43 -1.52 18.43
CA PHE A 116 -10.39 -2.43 17.93
C PHE A 116 -10.18 -3.62 18.88
N ALA A 117 -10.91 -3.66 20.01
CA ALA A 117 -10.89 -4.72 20.99
C ALA A 117 -11.56 -5.99 20.41
N GLY A 118 -10.77 -6.83 19.77
CA GLY A 118 -11.23 -8.06 19.11
C GLY A 118 -10.38 -8.45 17.91
N ALA A 119 -9.75 -7.46 17.25
CA ALA A 119 -8.68 -7.72 16.29
C ALA A 119 -7.48 -8.28 17.07
N GLN A 120 -7.24 -9.59 16.94
CA GLN A 120 -6.02 -10.18 17.50
C GLN A 120 -4.83 -9.39 16.94
N THR A 121 -4.02 -8.83 17.84
CA THR A 121 -2.69 -8.33 17.48
C THR A 121 -1.93 -9.50 16.90
N THR A 122 -1.72 -9.52 15.59
CA THR A 122 -0.75 -10.46 15.03
C THR A 122 0.61 -10.06 15.57
N ALA A 123 1.47 -11.05 15.86
CA ALA A 123 2.85 -10.79 16.30
C ALA A 123 3.59 -9.83 15.35
N LEU A 124 3.17 -9.80 14.08
CA LEU A 124 3.69 -8.95 13.01
C LEU A 124 3.39 -7.45 13.17
N LEU A 125 2.29 -7.07 13.83
CA LEU A 125 1.82 -5.67 13.79
C LEU A 125 1.80 -4.96 15.14
N GLY A 126 1.84 -5.71 16.25
CA GLY A 126 1.99 -5.18 17.62
C GLY A 126 0.84 -4.31 18.18
N ASP A 127 0.01 -3.71 17.33
CA ASP A 127 -1.12 -2.83 17.66
C ASP A 127 -2.35 -3.27 16.84
N ALA A 128 -3.51 -3.40 17.48
CA ALA A 128 -4.77 -3.79 16.85
C ALA A 128 -5.30 -2.75 15.85
N ARG A 129 -4.76 -1.52 15.90
CA ARG A 129 -5.06 -0.41 14.98
C ARG A 129 -4.17 -0.39 13.74
N SER A 130 -3.15 -1.24 13.69
CA SER A 130 -2.22 -1.30 12.56
C SER A 130 -2.95 -1.71 11.29
N ILE A 131 -2.73 -0.95 10.23
CA ILE A 131 -3.21 -1.25 8.87
C ILE A 131 -2.02 -1.34 7.93
N ILE A 132 -2.16 -2.16 6.88
CA ILE A 132 -1.14 -2.35 5.85
C ILE A 132 -1.61 -1.66 4.56
N ILE A 133 -0.70 -0.95 3.91
CA ILE A 133 -0.89 -0.51 2.52
C ILE A 133 -0.43 -1.64 1.59
N ASP A 134 -1.37 -2.25 0.86
CA ASP A 134 -1.10 -3.43 0.03
C ASP A 134 -1.67 -3.28 -1.39
N SER A 135 -0.81 -2.93 -2.35
CA SER A 135 -1.16 -2.88 -3.77
C SER A 135 -1.36 -4.26 -4.41
N GLY A 136 -1.01 -5.34 -3.72
CA GLY A 136 -1.24 -6.72 -4.14
C GLY A 136 -2.67 -7.21 -3.92
N THR A 137 -3.50 -6.43 -3.22
CA THR A 137 -4.91 -6.75 -2.98
C THR A 137 -5.85 -5.78 -3.70
N SER A 138 -6.85 -6.32 -4.40
CA SER A 138 -7.82 -5.50 -5.14
C SER A 138 -8.85 -4.81 -4.24
N LEU A 139 -9.12 -5.36 -3.06
CA LEU A 139 -10.14 -4.89 -2.12
C LEU A 139 -9.51 -4.55 -0.78
N THR A 140 -10.04 -3.54 -0.10
CA THR A 140 -9.71 -3.26 1.29
C THR A 140 -10.34 -4.33 2.19
N PHE A 141 -9.51 -5.03 2.95
CA PHE A 141 -9.96 -5.98 3.96
C PHE A 141 -9.96 -5.32 5.35
N LEU A 142 -11.02 -5.56 6.11
CA LEU A 142 -11.16 -5.10 7.48
C LEU A 142 -11.31 -6.30 8.40
N ALA A 143 -10.79 -6.19 9.63
CA ALA A 143 -11.11 -7.14 10.68
C ALA A 143 -12.63 -7.26 10.83
N LYS A 144 -13.13 -8.48 11.08
CA LYS A 144 -14.55 -8.81 10.96
C LYS A 144 -15.47 -7.90 11.79
N ASP A 145 -15.04 -7.55 12.98
CA ASP A 145 -15.69 -6.62 13.91
C ASP A 145 -15.72 -5.17 13.39
N VAL A 146 -14.62 -4.71 12.79
CA VAL A 146 -14.54 -3.39 12.15
C VAL A 146 -15.40 -3.36 10.88
N TYR A 147 -15.32 -4.41 10.05
CA TYR A 147 -16.13 -4.56 8.83
C TYR A 147 -17.63 -4.48 9.14
N GLY A 148 -18.11 -5.19 10.16
CA GLY A 148 -19.53 -5.17 10.53
C GLY A 148 -20.02 -3.77 10.92
N GLN A 149 -19.22 -3.01 11.66
CA GLN A 149 -19.55 -1.63 12.03
C GLN A 149 -19.60 -0.70 10.80
N VAL A 150 -18.61 -0.81 9.91
CA VAL A 150 -18.55 0.00 8.69
C VAL A 150 -19.69 -0.37 7.74
N ALA A 151 -19.94 -1.65 7.51
CA ALA A 151 -21.02 -2.12 6.63
C ALA A 151 -22.39 -1.65 7.11
N ASN A 152 -22.66 -1.74 8.42
CA ASN A 152 -23.90 -1.23 9.01
C ASN A 152 -24.02 0.30 8.84
N ALA A 153 -22.94 1.04 9.07
CA ALA A 153 -22.95 2.49 8.89
C ALA A 153 -23.21 2.89 7.43
N VAL A 154 -22.59 2.20 6.46
CA VAL A 154 -22.82 2.41 5.03
C VAL A 154 -24.27 2.08 4.65
N ALA A 155 -24.80 0.95 5.10
CA ALA A 155 -26.19 0.57 4.86
C ALA A 155 -27.18 1.63 5.40
N ASN A 156 -26.90 2.21 6.58
CA ASN A 156 -27.71 3.27 7.16
C ASN A 156 -27.65 4.60 6.39
N VAL A 157 -26.58 4.85 5.63
CA VAL A 157 -26.49 6.03 4.75
C VAL A 157 -27.21 5.78 3.43
N ILE A 158 -27.13 4.56 2.88
CA ILE A 158 -27.74 4.21 1.59
C ILE A 158 -29.27 4.04 1.70
N ASN A 159 -29.77 3.49 2.81
CA ASN A 159 -31.20 3.24 3.01
C ASN A 159 -31.99 4.45 3.55
N ARG A 160 -31.41 5.65 3.50
CA ARG A 160 -32.09 6.91 3.79
C ARG A 160 -32.58 7.55 2.51
#